data_AF-A0A537LP64-F1
#
_entry.id   AF-A0A537LP64-F1
#
_cell.length_a   1.000
_cell.length_b   1.000
_cell.length_c   1.000
_cell.angle_alpha   90.00
_cell.angle_beta   90.00
_cell.angle_gamma   90.00
#
_symmetry.space_group_name_H-M   'P 1'
#
loop_
_entity.id
_entity.type
_entity.pdbx_description
1 polymer ?
#
loop_
_entity_poly.entity_id
_entity_poly.type
_entity_poly.pdbx_seq_one_letter_code
_entity_poly.pdbx_strand_id
1 'polypeptide(L)'
;MLRRVTPLGLILLLLLGAYGVGATAAKPASLNIGVVSGVEIRGLKAIAPMWDKSTGVRLNLIEYPYSSLYEKMVTAFQANAATFDVVMLDDPWMPKFGSEGWLAPLDAAPFNLARDPDIFPVVYDLGSWPPPRGPIPPGEAGKPRHLEAITLVGNVVMFMYRRDLISQAPQTWDQVLANGTKLGNPGQQFYGFAMRGAKGNPIISQWYPILTAYGGRVFDDQWNVVFKSDASVNALKFFIGQLKAIAQPGADTTDAADRTRLVATGHAAQASVWPAEASDIVENPQVSKVIGKIGYTVFPAGPAGRHTPLMGNWLLAIPQAARTPRPGASRSANRSSPIRG
;
A
#
# COMPACT_ATOMS: atom_id res chain seq x y z
N MET A 1 25.86 13.93 16.98
CA MET A 1 25.19 12.69 17.44
C MET A 1 23.93 12.48 16.62
N LEU A 2 23.99 11.69 15.53
CA LEU A 2 22.81 11.35 14.73
C LEU A 2 22.21 10.03 15.27
N ARG A 3 21.16 10.12 16.08
CA ARG A 3 20.21 9.00 16.23
C ARG A 3 19.32 9.02 15.00
N ARG A 4 19.73 8.34 13.93
CA ARG A 4 18.85 8.02 12.79
C ARG A 4 18.73 6.51 12.70
N VAL A 5 17.98 5.91 13.61
CA VAL A 5 17.43 4.57 13.37
C VAL A 5 16.16 4.82 12.58
N THR A 6 16.18 4.55 11.29
CA THR A 6 14.97 4.61 10.45
C THR A 6 13.92 3.62 11.00
N PRO A 7 12.61 3.90 10.87
CA PRO A 7 11.55 3.04 11.40
C PRO A 7 11.63 1.58 10.93
N LEU A 8 12.20 1.35 9.73
CA LEU A 8 12.49 0.02 9.22
C LEU A 8 13.55 -0.73 10.06
N GLY A 9 14.57 -0.02 10.53
CA GLY A 9 15.59 -0.56 11.43
C GLY A 9 15.01 -0.99 12.77
N LEU A 10 14.01 -0.26 13.30
CA LEU A 10 13.27 -0.64 14.51
C LEU A 10 12.47 -1.92 14.32
N ILE A 11 11.64 -2.06 13.28
CA ILE A 11 10.86 -3.30 13.03
C ILE A 11 11.78 -4.52 12.89
N LEU A 12 12.88 -4.36 12.15
CA LEU A 12 13.82 -5.45 11.89
C LEU A 12 14.68 -5.77 13.14
N LEU A 13 15.01 -4.79 13.98
CA LEU A 13 15.65 -5.00 15.29
C LEU A 13 14.71 -5.70 16.28
N LEU A 14 13.42 -5.42 16.20
CA LEU A 14 12.40 -6.02 17.06
C LEU A 14 12.16 -7.50 16.76
N LEU A 15 12.35 -7.95 15.51
CA LEU A 15 12.36 -9.37 15.17
C LEU A 15 13.50 -10.13 15.88
N LEU A 16 14.67 -9.51 16.08
CA LEU A 16 15.75 -10.13 16.87
C LEU A 16 15.36 -10.25 18.36
N GLY A 17 14.57 -9.31 18.88
CA GLY A 17 14.03 -9.35 20.25
C GLY A 17 12.96 -10.43 20.46
N ALA A 18 12.15 -10.74 19.43
CA ALA A 18 11.12 -11.77 19.53
C ALA A 18 11.61 -13.22 19.50
N TYR A 19 12.81 -13.44 18.96
CA TYR A 19 13.52 -14.70 19.16
C TYR A 19 14.17 -14.80 20.56
N GLY A 20 14.15 -13.74 21.36
CA GLY A 20 14.88 -13.60 22.63
C GLY A 20 14.00 -13.59 23.88
N VAL A 21 13.21 -14.63 24.13
CA VAL A 21 12.84 -15.01 25.51
C VAL A 21 13.56 -16.32 25.83
N GLY A 22 14.83 -16.17 26.18
CA GLY A 22 15.79 -17.24 26.42
C GLY A 22 17.14 -16.87 25.83
N ALA A 23 18.14 -16.63 26.67
CA ALA A 23 19.46 -16.07 26.36
C ALA A 23 20.37 -16.93 25.44
N THR A 24 19.83 -17.74 24.53
CA THR A 24 20.58 -18.63 23.64
C THR A 24 19.92 -18.86 22.26
N ALA A 25 19.00 -18.00 21.81
CA ALA A 25 18.51 -18.12 20.43
C ALA A 25 19.56 -17.56 19.46
N ALA A 26 20.18 -18.46 18.67
CA ALA A 26 21.08 -18.07 17.61
C ALA A 26 20.35 -17.15 16.61
N LYS A 27 21.00 -16.04 16.26
CA LYS A 27 20.53 -15.10 15.24
C LYS A 27 20.18 -15.85 13.95
N PRO A 28 19.00 -15.64 13.34
CA PRO A 28 18.66 -16.32 12.10
C PRO A 28 19.60 -15.85 10.98
N ALA A 29 20.04 -16.79 10.13
CA ALA A 29 20.85 -16.46 8.96
C ALA A 29 20.09 -15.63 7.91
N SER A 30 18.75 -15.76 7.87
CA SER A 30 17.90 -15.00 6.94
C SER A 30 16.47 -14.85 7.46
N LEU A 31 15.77 -13.82 6.98
CA LEU A 31 14.34 -13.60 7.15
C LEU A 31 13.63 -13.59 5.78
N ASN A 32 12.56 -14.36 5.64
CA ASN A 32 11.70 -14.35 4.46
C ASN A 32 10.66 -13.25 4.56
N ILE A 33 10.70 -12.29 3.64
CA ILE A 33 9.78 -11.16 3.60
C ILE A 33 8.90 -11.28 2.36
N GLY A 34 7.60 -11.52 2.54
CA GLY A 34 6.62 -11.49 1.44
C GLY A 34 6.30 -10.05 1.07
N VAL A 35 6.59 -9.64 -0.16
CA VAL A 35 6.46 -8.22 -0.58
C VAL A 35 5.77 -8.06 -1.93
N VAL A 36 5.20 -6.87 -2.17
CA VAL A 36 4.61 -6.53 -3.46
C VAL A 36 5.72 -6.26 -4.48
N SER A 37 5.61 -6.84 -5.68
CA SER A 37 6.48 -6.49 -6.78
C SER A 37 6.12 -5.09 -7.28
N GLY A 38 7.09 -4.17 -7.35
CA GLY A 38 6.80 -2.83 -7.85
C GLY A 38 7.77 -1.76 -7.33
N VAL A 39 7.32 -0.52 -7.44
CA VAL A 39 8.06 0.68 -7.02
C VAL A 39 8.12 0.81 -5.49
N GLU A 40 7.14 0.21 -4.82
CA GLU A 40 6.91 0.31 -3.38
C GLU A 40 8.02 -0.36 -2.56
N ILE A 41 8.68 -1.38 -3.12
CA ILE A 41 9.76 -2.11 -2.45
C ILE A 41 11.15 -1.53 -2.69
N ARG A 42 11.29 -0.45 -3.47
CA ARG A 42 12.60 0.15 -3.78
C ARG A 42 13.39 0.48 -2.52
N GLY A 43 12.74 1.11 -1.54
CA GLY A 43 13.38 1.46 -0.27
C GLY A 43 13.88 0.23 0.49
N LEU A 44 13.07 -0.83 0.53
CA LEU A 44 13.43 -2.09 1.19
C LEU A 44 14.60 -2.78 0.47
N LYS A 45 14.61 -2.80 -0.86
CA LYS A 45 15.73 -3.30 -1.67
C LYS A 45 17.02 -2.53 -1.42
N ALA A 46 16.95 -1.22 -1.26
CA ALA A 46 18.12 -0.39 -0.95
C ALA A 46 18.67 -0.66 0.46
N ILE A 47 17.79 -0.95 1.43
CA ILE A 47 18.20 -1.17 2.83
C ILE A 47 18.66 -2.61 3.08
N ALA A 48 18.16 -3.60 2.34
CA ALA A 48 18.48 -5.01 2.56
C ALA A 48 20.00 -5.32 2.61
N PRO A 49 20.85 -4.81 1.69
CA PRO A 49 22.30 -5.02 1.78
C PRO A 49 22.95 -4.35 3.00
N MET A 50 22.45 -3.17 3.40
CA MET A 50 22.95 -2.47 4.59
C MET A 50 22.59 -3.23 5.86
N TRP A 51 21.38 -3.79 5.90
CA TRP A 51 20.92 -4.65 6.98
C TRP A 51 21.76 -5.92 7.09
N ASP A 52 22.01 -6.61 5.97
CA ASP A 52 22.86 -7.80 5.94
C ASP A 52 24.29 -7.47 6.43
N LYS A 53 24.90 -6.39 5.95
CA LYS A 53 26.23 -5.98 6.39
C LYS A 53 26.31 -5.63 7.88
N SER A 54 25.29 -4.96 8.42
CA SER A 54 25.29 -4.48 9.81
C SER A 54 24.85 -5.55 10.81
N THR A 55 24.06 -6.52 10.38
CA THR A 55 23.49 -7.54 11.26
C THR A 55 24.03 -8.94 10.96
N GLY A 56 24.37 -9.27 9.73
CA GLY A 56 24.62 -10.64 9.30
C GLY A 56 23.35 -11.48 9.16
N VAL A 57 22.17 -10.85 9.15
CA VAL A 57 20.90 -11.50 8.78
C VAL A 57 20.54 -11.05 7.37
N ARG A 58 20.38 -12.00 6.45
CA ARG A 58 19.93 -11.69 5.09
C ARG A 58 18.43 -11.43 5.04
N LEU A 59 17.99 -10.36 4.37
CA LEU A 59 16.58 -10.17 4.03
C LEU A 59 16.30 -10.81 2.67
N ASN A 60 15.52 -11.91 2.66
CA ASN A 60 15.08 -12.56 1.44
C ASN A 60 13.73 -11.97 1.03
N LEU A 61 13.74 -11.05 0.06
CA LEU A 61 12.53 -10.38 -0.45
C LEU A 61 11.84 -11.27 -1.49
N ILE A 62 10.69 -11.83 -1.14
CA ILE A 62 9.91 -12.72 -1.99
C ILE A 62 8.79 -11.88 -2.63
N GLU A 63 9.00 -11.47 -3.87
CA GLU A 63 8.13 -10.55 -4.60
C GLU A 63 6.94 -11.28 -5.26
N TYR A 64 5.75 -10.74 -5.09
CA TYR A 64 4.54 -11.18 -5.77
C TYR A 64 3.75 -9.99 -6.35
N PRO A 65 3.05 -10.14 -7.48
CA PRO A 65 2.04 -9.18 -7.92
C PRO A 65 0.97 -8.93 -6.83
N TYR A 66 0.36 -7.75 -6.80
CA TYR A 66 -0.58 -7.31 -5.74
C TYR A 66 -1.62 -8.37 -5.36
N SER A 67 -2.36 -8.90 -6.34
CA SER A 67 -3.41 -9.90 -6.12
C SER A 67 -2.84 -11.23 -5.62
N SER A 68 -1.75 -11.69 -6.23
CA SER A 68 -1.07 -12.93 -5.84
C SER A 68 -0.50 -12.85 -4.43
N LEU A 69 0.03 -11.69 -4.02
CA LEU A 69 0.53 -11.44 -2.68
C LEU A 69 -0.59 -11.60 -1.65
N TYR A 70 -1.72 -10.90 -1.87
CA TYR A 70 -2.89 -11.00 -0.99
C TYR A 70 -3.38 -12.44 -0.85
N GLU A 71 -3.54 -13.16 -1.97
CA GLU A 71 -3.96 -14.56 -1.94
C GLU A 71 -2.99 -15.45 -1.16
N LYS A 72 -1.67 -15.24 -1.31
CA LYS A 72 -0.67 -16.09 -0.65
C LYS A 72 -0.63 -15.82 0.85
N MET A 73 -0.77 -14.56 1.26
CA MET A 73 -0.90 -14.20 2.67
C MET A 73 -2.17 -14.80 3.28
N VAL A 74 -3.34 -14.63 2.64
CA VAL A 74 -4.60 -15.19 3.15
C VAL A 74 -4.51 -16.70 3.33
N THR A 75 -4.00 -17.44 2.32
CA THR A 75 -3.83 -18.88 2.43
C THR A 75 -2.87 -19.27 3.55
N ALA A 76 -1.72 -18.59 3.66
CA ALA A 76 -0.75 -18.87 4.71
C ALA A 76 -1.31 -18.61 6.11
N PHE A 77 -2.05 -17.51 6.29
CA PHE A 77 -2.63 -17.14 7.58
C PHE A 77 -3.76 -18.07 7.99
N GLN A 78 -4.64 -18.45 7.06
CA GLN A 78 -5.69 -19.44 7.30
C GLN A 78 -5.12 -20.80 7.72
N ALA A 79 -4.00 -21.20 7.14
CA ALA A 79 -3.31 -22.44 7.48
C ALA A 79 -2.43 -22.32 8.75
N ASN A 80 -2.37 -21.13 9.38
CA ASN A 80 -1.42 -20.79 10.45
C ASN A 80 0.04 -21.20 10.09
N ALA A 81 0.42 -21.00 8.84
CA ALA A 81 1.72 -21.41 8.31
C ALA A 81 2.75 -20.27 8.44
N ALA A 82 3.92 -20.60 8.99
CA ALA A 82 5.07 -19.68 9.10
C ALA A 82 5.82 -19.51 7.76
N THR A 83 5.09 -19.27 6.67
CA THR A 83 5.63 -19.10 5.31
C THR A 83 6.51 -17.85 5.18
N PHE A 84 6.11 -16.77 5.84
CA PHE A 84 6.82 -15.50 5.88
C PHE A 84 7.15 -15.13 7.33
N ASP A 85 8.34 -14.59 7.55
CA ASP A 85 8.74 -14.03 8.85
C ASP A 85 8.22 -12.59 9.00
N VAL A 86 8.16 -11.87 7.88
CA VAL A 86 7.65 -10.50 7.77
C VAL A 86 6.82 -10.41 6.50
N VAL A 87 5.79 -9.58 6.53
CA VAL A 87 4.92 -9.34 5.39
C VAL A 87 4.80 -7.85 5.12
N MET A 88 4.83 -7.47 3.85
CA MET A 88 4.42 -6.16 3.39
C MET A 88 2.97 -6.21 2.91
N LEU A 89 2.08 -5.49 3.60
CA LEU A 89 0.65 -5.50 3.34
C LEU A 89 0.15 -4.11 2.95
N ASP A 90 -0.94 -4.07 2.19
CA ASP A 90 -1.63 -2.83 1.82
C ASP A 90 -2.61 -2.42 2.94
N ASP A 91 -2.80 -1.13 3.16
CA ASP A 91 -3.67 -0.62 4.23
C ASP A 91 -5.14 -1.09 4.16
N PRO A 92 -5.77 -1.34 2.99
CA PRO A 92 -7.13 -1.87 2.93
C PRO A 92 -7.24 -3.33 3.39
N TRP A 93 -6.12 -4.02 3.63
CA TRP A 93 -6.12 -5.40 4.13
C TRP A 93 -6.19 -5.45 5.66
N MET A 94 -5.82 -4.36 6.34
CA MET A 94 -5.80 -4.27 7.80
C MET A 94 -7.15 -4.66 8.44
N PRO A 95 -8.32 -4.23 7.94
CA PRO A 95 -9.59 -4.62 8.55
C PRO A 95 -9.80 -6.12 8.63
N LYS A 96 -9.42 -6.86 7.58
CA LYS A 96 -9.51 -8.32 7.60
C LYS A 96 -8.42 -8.91 8.48
N PHE A 97 -7.17 -8.53 8.28
CA PHE A 97 -6.04 -9.18 8.93
C PHE A 97 -6.02 -8.94 10.44
N GLY A 98 -6.41 -7.75 10.90
CA GLY A 98 -6.56 -7.45 12.31
C GLY A 98 -7.76 -8.14 12.95
N SER A 99 -8.93 -8.15 12.28
CA SER A 99 -10.12 -8.82 12.83
C SER A 99 -9.94 -10.33 13.00
N GLU A 100 -9.17 -10.95 12.10
CA GLU A 100 -8.83 -12.38 12.15
C GLU A 100 -7.65 -12.69 13.09
N GLY A 101 -7.01 -11.67 13.69
CA GLY A 101 -5.87 -11.84 14.59
C GLY A 101 -4.64 -12.43 13.90
N TRP A 102 -4.47 -12.19 12.61
CA TRP A 102 -3.39 -12.77 11.79
C TRP A 102 -2.04 -12.07 11.96
N LEU A 103 -2.03 -10.89 12.57
CA LEU A 103 -0.84 -10.06 12.76
C LEU A 103 -0.47 -10.00 14.24
N ALA A 104 0.83 -9.95 14.52
CA ALA A 104 1.32 -9.83 15.88
C ALA A 104 1.21 -8.38 16.38
N PRO A 105 0.82 -8.15 17.65
CA PRO A 105 0.88 -6.83 18.26
C PRO A 105 2.33 -6.41 18.48
N LEU A 106 2.77 -5.40 17.74
CA LEU A 106 4.13 -4.85 17.77
C LEU A 106 4.39 -4.01 19.02
N ASP A 107 3.34 -3.41 19.60
CA ASP A 107 3.42 -2.63 20.85
C ASP A 107 3.39 -3.48 22.12
N ALA A 108 3.16 -4.78 21.99
CA ALA A 108 3.17 -5.73 23.10
C ALA A 108 4.43 -6.60 23.11
N ALA A 109 4.66 -7.31 24.22
CA ALA A 109 5.75 -8.26 24.33
C ALA A 109 5.65 -9.34 23.23
N PRO A 110 6.79 -9.77 22.64
CA PRO A 110 8.17 -9.41 23.00
C PRO A 110 8.70 -8.13 22.31
N PHE A 111 7.93 -7.51 21.42
CA PHE A 111 8.39 -6.40 20.59
C PHE A 111 8.43 -5.08 21.37
N ASN A 112 7.37 -4.74 22.12
CA ASN A 112 7.28 -3.53 22.93
C ASN A 112 7.67 -2.25 22.14
N LEU A 113 7.27 -2.19 20.87
CA LEU A 113 7.55 -1.05 20.01
C LEU A 113 6.87 0.19 20.56
N ALA A 114 7.68 1.18 20.92
CA ALA A 114 7.20 2.51 21.25
C ALA A 114 7.00 3.35 19.98
N ARG A 115 5.96 4.20 19.97
CA ARG A 115 5.84 5.25 18.96
C ARG A 115 6.98 6.25 19.14
N ASP A 116 7.61 6.61 18.03
CA ASP A 116 8.64 7.65 17.99
C ASP A 116 7.94 9.02 17.84
N PRO A 117 8.17 9.98 18.75
CA PRO A 117 7.55 11.30 18.66
C PRO A 117 7.96 12.09 17.40
N ASP A 118 9.09 11.76 16.78
CA ASP A 118 9.53 12.38 15.52
C ASP A 118 8.81 11.81 14.29
N ILE A 119 8.03 10.74 14.46
CA ILE A 119 7.27 10.09 13.39
C ILE A 119 5.79 10.49 13.49
N PHE A 120 5.23 10.97 12.37
CA PHE A 120 3.83 11.38 12.31
C PHE A 120 2.88 10.26 12.77
N PRO A 121 1.87 10.56 13.61
CA PRO A 121 0.95 9.55 14.15
C PRO A 121 0.27 8.67 13.09
N VAL A 122 0.00 9.21 11.91
CA VAL A 122 -0.64 8.50 10.80
C VAL A 122 0.15 7.25 10.35
N VAL A 123 1.47 7.24 10.51
CA VAL A 123 2.34 6.09 10.19
C VAL A 123 2.04 4.87 11.07
N TYR A 124 1.58 5.12 12.30
CA TYR A 124 1.20 4.09 13.26
C TYR A 124 -0.30 3.79 13.21
N ASP A 125 -1.12 4.82 13.02
CA ASP A 125 -2.57 4.69 13.11
C ASP A 125 -3.16 3.76 12.06
N LEU A 126 -2.61 3.76 10.84
CA LEU A 126 -3.07 2.89 9.76
C LEU A 126 -2.82 1.41 10.01
N GLY A 127 -1.75 1.10 10.74
CA GLY A 127 -1.41 -0.27 11.13
C GLY A 127 -1.92 -0.64 12.52
N SER A 128 -2.76 0.20 13.14
CA SER A 128 -3.35 -0.11 14.44
C SER A 128 -4.75 -0.70 14.27
N TRP A 129 -5.05 -1.80 14.96
CA TRP A 129 -6.36 -2.45 14.93
C TRP A 129 -6.89 -2.74 16.35
N PRO A 130 -8.19 -2.50 16.64
CA PRO A 130 -9.18 -1.74 15.85
C PRO A 130 -8.71 -0.31 15.54
N PRO A 131 -9.22 0.37 14.49
CA PRO A 131 -8.64 1.63 14.04
C PRO A 131 -8.76 2.72 15.13
N PRO A 132 -7.77 3.61 15.28
CA PRO A 132 -7.80 4.69 16.28
C PRO A 132 -8.66 5.89 15.86
N ARG A 133 -9.01 5.97 14.57
CA ARG A 133 -9.78 7.07 13.99
C ARG A 133 -10.85 6.50 13.05
N GLY A 134 -11.98 7.21 12.97
CA GLY A 134 -13.12 6.82 12.15
C GLY A 134 -14.03 5.76 12.80
N PRO A 135 -15.08 5.31 12.09
CA PRO A 135 -15.99 4.28 12.57
C PRO A 135 -15.25 2.97 12.83
N ILE A 136 -15.49 2.36 14.00
CA ILE A 136 -14.97 1.03 14.35
C ILE A 136 -16.04 0.01 13.97
N PRO A 137 -15.69 -1.08 13.25
CA PRO A 137 -16.66 -2.14 12.94
C PRO A 137 -17.34 -2.67 14.21
N PRO A 138 -18.64 -2.98 14.20
CA PRO A 138 -19.35 -3.38 15.43
C PRO A 138 -18.71 -4.60 16.11
N GLY A 139 -18.20 -5.56 15.33
CA GLY A 139 -17.50 -6.74 15.83
C GLY A 139 -16.15 -6.47 16.49
N GLU A 140 -15.61 -5.25 16.34
CA GLU A 140 -14.32 -4.81 16.89
C GLU A 140 -14.48 -3.77 18.00
N ALA A 141 -15.69 -3.28 18.23
CA ALA A 141 -15.97 -2.28 19.25
C ALA A 141 -15.65 -2.82 20.66
N GLY A 142 -14.87 -2.05 21.42
CA GLY A 142 -14.46 -2.41 22.78
C GLY A 142 -13.31 -3.39 22.88
N LYS A 143 -12.81 -3.96 21.77
CA LYS A 143 -11.59 -4.77 21.78
C LYS A 143 -10.35 -3.91 22.08
N PRO A 144 -9.32 -4.49 22.74
CA PRO A 144 -8.05 -3.79 22.94
C PRO A 144 -7.44 -3.45 21.58
N ARG A 145 -6.87 -2.24 21.48
CA ARG A 145 -6.19 -1.77 20.28
C ARG A 145 -4.70 -2.04 20.38
N HIS A 146 -4.13 -2.58 19.32
CA HIS A 146 -2.70 -2.80 19.17
C HIS A 146 -2.17 -2.19 17.87
N LEU A 147 -0.91 -1.77 17.89
CA LEU A 147 -0.13 -1.51 16.69
C LEU A 147 0.29 -2.85 16.09
N GLU A 148 -0.29 -3.26 14.96
CA GLU A 148 -0.04 -4.56 14.32
C GLU A 148 0.85 -4.45 13.06
N ALA A 149 0.96 -3.26 12.50
CA ALA A 149 1.79 -2.97 11.33
C ALA A 149 2.33 -1.54 11.38
N ILE A 150 3.41 -1.23 10.65
CA ILE A 150 3.92 0.14 10.50
C ILE A 150 4.01 0.52 9.04
N THR A 151 3.51 1.70 8.68
CA THR A 151 3.66 2.24 7.34
C THR A 151 5.14 2.45 6.97
N LEU A 152 5.55 1.79 5.90
CA LEU A 152 6.86 1.96 5.27
C LEU A 152 6.77 2.90 4.06
N VAL A 153 5.74 2.73 3.24
CA VAL A 153 5.50 3.56 2.05
C VAL A 153 4.26 4.39 2.30
N GLY A 154 4.46 5.69 2.50
CA GLY A 154 3.41 6.67 2.70
C GLY A 154 2.96 7.29 1.38
N ASN A 155 1.72 7.05 0.93
CA ASN A 155 1.16 7.71 -0.24
C ASN A 155 -0.22 8.34 0.02
N VAL A 156 -0.42 9.48 -0.61
CA VAL A 156 -1.74 10.07 -0.90
C VAL A 156 -1.82 10.19 -2.42
N VAL A 157 -2.92 9.75 -3.02
CA VAL A 157 -3.07 9.78 -4.48
C VAL A 157 -3.04 11.23 -4.97
N MET A 158 -2.22 11.48 -5.98
CA MET A 158 -2.14 12.76 -6.67
C MET A 158 -2.84 12.67 -8.02
N PHE A 159 -3.01 13.82 -8.66
CA PHE A 159 -3.44 13.89 -10.05
C PHE A 159 -2.29 14.39 -10.92
N MET A 160 -2.06 13.70 -12.04
CA MET A 160 -1.08 14.09 -13.04
C MET A 160 -1.75 14.49 -14.35
N TYR A 161 -1.17 15.47 -15.02
CA TYR A 161 -1.65 15.96 -16.30
C TYR A 161 -0.49 16.41 -17.20
N ARG A 162 -0.67 16.32 -18.52
CA ARG A 162 0.27 16.81 -19.53
C ARG A 162 0.27 18.33 -19.56
N ARG A 163 1.12 18.96 -18.75
CA ARG A 163 1.21 20.44 -18.62
C ARG A 163 1.68 21.13 -19.90
N ASP A 164 2.30 20.38 -20.81
CA ASP A 164 2.64 20.85 -22.15
C ASP A 164 1.42 20.91 -23.10
N LEU A 165 0.32 20.24 -22.76
CA LEU A 165 -0.93 20.22 -23.54
C LEU A 165 -2.09 20.93 -22.82
N ILE A 166 -2.02 21.01 -21.49
CA ILE A 166 -3.03 21.60 -20.62
C ILE A 166 -2.34 22.70 -19.80
N SER A 167 -2.64 23.96 -20.12
CA SER A 167 -1.94 25.12 -19.55
C SER A 167 -2.23 25.37 -18.07
N GLN A 168 -3.40 24.94 -17.57
CA GLN A 168 -3.81 25.10 -16.17
C GLN A 168 -4.14 23.76 -15.54
N ALA A 169 -3.66 23.54 -14.31
CA ALA A 169 -3.96 22.33 -13.56
C ALA A 169 -5.48 22.17 -13.37
N PRO A 170 -6.08 21.02 -13.76
CA PRO A 170 -7.51 20.80 -13.57
C PRO A 170 -7.85 20.74 -12.08
N GLN A 171 -8.82 21.55 -11.67
CA GLN A 171 -9.31 21.66 -10.30
C GLN A 171 -10.54 20.78 -10.05
N THR A 172 -11.35 20.51 -11.09
CA THR A 172 -12.60 19.75 -10.97
C THR A 172 -12.65 18.57 -11.94
N TRP A 173 -13.46 17.57 -11.61
CA TRP A 173 -13.71 16.44 -12.49
C TRP A 173 -14.34 16.83 -13.83
N ASP A 174 -15.14 17.90 -13.87
CA ASP A 174 -15.68 18.44 -15.13
C ASP A 174 -14.57 19.02 -16.03
N GLN A 175 -13.57 19.69 -15.44
CA GLN A 175 -12.40 20.15 -16.19
C GLN A 175 -11.56 18.98 -16.71
N VAL A 176 -11.39 17.92 -15.91
CA VAL A 176 -10.72 16.69 -16.37
C VAL A 176 -11.44 16.10 -17.57
N LEU A 177 -12.77 15.96 -17.50
CA LEU A 177 -13.56 15.44 -18.60
C LEU A 177 -13.46 16.34 -19.84
N ALA A 178 -13.63 17.66 -19.69
CA ALA A 178 -13.55 18.60 -20.80
C ALA A 178 -12.17 18.58 -21.49
N ASN A 179 -11.09 18.61 -20.71
CA ASN A 179 -9.72 18.49 -21.23
C ASN A 179 -9.53 17.17 -21.98
N GLY A 180 -10.00 16.06 -21.40
CA GLY A 180 -9.85 14.73 -21.97
C GLY A 180 -10.68 14.53 -23.23
N THR A 181 -11.91 15.05 -23.29
CA THR A 181 -12.75 15.04 -24.49
C THR A 181 -12.13 15.87 -25.61
N LYS A 182 -11.52 17.02 -25.30
CA LYS A 182 -10.86 17.88 -26.29
C LYS A 182 -9.58 17.26 -26.85
N LEU A 183 -8.78 16.62 -26.01
CA LEU A 183 -7.45 16.10 -26.38
C LEU A 183 -7.48 14.64 -26.85
N GLY A 184 -8.44 13.86 -26.39
CA GLY A 184 -8.53 12.44 -26.69
C GLY A 184 -8.70 12.19 -28.20
N ASN A 185 -7.81 11.38 -28.74
CA ASN A 185 -7.87 10.87 -30.12
C ASN A 185 -7.54 9.37 -30.11
N PRO A 186 -8.54 8.50 -29.86
CA PRO A 186 -8.33 7.05 -29.82
C PRO A 186 -7.75 6.48 -31.12
N GLY A 187 -8.05 7.11 -32.27
CA GLY A 187 -7.51 6.73 -33.57
C GLY A 187 -5.99 6.95 -33.71
N GLN A 188 -5.40 7.80 -32.86
CA GLN A 188 -3.96 8.02 -32.74
C GLN A 188 -3.38 7.45 -31.44
N GLN A 189 -4.11 6.55 -30.76
CA GLN A 189 -3.71 5.97 -29.48
C GLN A 189 -3.38 7.02 -28.40
N PHE A 190 -4.05 8.17 -28.45
CA PHE A 190 -3.91 9.22 -27.44
C PHE A 190 -5.22 9.37 -26.66
N TYR A 191 -5.19 9.06 -25.37
CA TYR A 191 -6.38 8.97 -24.53
C TYR A 191 -6.54 10.21 -23.65
N GLY A 192 -7.77 10.70 -23.51
CA GLY A 192 -8.06 11.88 -22.68
C GLY A 192 -7.79 11.63 -21.20
N PHE A 193 -7.92 10.38 -20.76
CA PHE A 193 -7.69 9.93 -19.40
C PHE A 193 -7.14 8.51 -19.36
N ALA A 194 -6.06 8.24 -18.63
CA ALA A 194 -5.61 6.86 -18.38
C ALA A 194 -6.33 6.32 -17.13
N MET A 195 -7.19 5.32 -17.33
CA MET A 195 -8.02 4.73 -16.27
C MET A 195 -7.41 3.43 -15.74
N ARG A 196 -7.39 3.23 -14.42
CA ARG A 196 -7.18 1.89 -13.83
C ARG A 196 -8.53 1.29 -13.44
N GLY A 197 -8.80 0.06 -13.90
CA GLY A 197 -10.11 -0.57 -13.80
C GLY A 197 -10.07 -2.08 -13.55
N ALA A 198 -8.88 -2.65 -13.37
CA ALA A 198 -8.73 -4.05 -12.98
C ALA A 198 -9.50 -4.39 -11.70
N LYS A 199 -10.05 -5.61 -11.64
CA LYS A 199 -10.84 -6.13 -10.52
C LYS A 199 -10.04 -6.05 -9.21
N GLY A 200 -10.69 -5.57 -8.15
CA GLY A 200 -10.11 -5.46 -6.80
C GLY A 200 -9.70 -4.02 -6.45
N ASN A 201 -8.53 -3.86 -5.83
CA ASN A 201 -7.97 -2.55 -5.47
C ASN A 201 -7.94 -1.54 -6.64
N PRO A 202 -7.64 -1.92 -7.90
CA PRO A 202 -7.43 -0.92 -8.94
C PRO A 202 -8.65 -0.09 -9.27
N ILE A 203 -9.78 -0.74 -9.57
CA ILE A 203 -11.04 -0.02 -9.81
C ILE A 203 -11.51 0.76 -8.58
N ILE A 204 -11.33 0.22 -7.36
CA ILE A 204 -11.73 0.89 -6.12
C ILE A 204 -10.90 2.15 -5.88
N SER A 205 -9.58 2.09 -6.06
CA SER A 205 -8.69 3.24 -5.89
C SER A 205 -8.98 4.38 -6.88
N GLN A 206 -9.53 4.05 -8.06
CA GLN A 206 -9.90 5.06 -9.05
C GLN A 206 -11.30 5.63 -8.79
N TRP A 207 -12.26 4.79 -8.44
CA TRP A 207 -13.66 5.16 -8.32
C TRP A 207 -14.04 5.71 -6.94
N TYR A 208 -13.50 5.18 -5.85
CA TYR A 208 -13.91 5.57 -4.49
C TYR A 208 -13.64 7.05 -4.16
N PRO A 209 -12.51 7.65 -4.59
CA PRO A 209 -12.33 9.09 -4.53
C PRO A 209 -13.42 9.87 -5.28
N ILE A 210 -13.84 9.41 -6.46
CA ILE A 210 -14.93 10.05 -7.24
C ILE A 210 -16.26 9.92 -6.48
N LEU A 211 -16.57 8.73 -5.97
CA LEU A 211 -17.78 8.50 -5.16
C LEU A 211 -17.90 9.51 -4.03
N THR A 212 -16.84 9.63 -3.23
CA THR A 212 -16.81 10.51 -2.05
C THR A 212 -16.80 12.00 -2.44
N ALA A 213 -16.15 12.36 -3.55
CA ALA A 213 -16.18 13.72 -4.12
C ALA A 213 -17.61 14.14 -4.51
N TYR A 214 -18.41 13.19 -5.01
CA TYR A 214 -19.81 13.37 -5.38
C TYR A 214 -20.77 13.31 -4.17
N GLY A 215 -20.26 13.05 -2.97
CA GLY A 215 -21.08 12.95 -1.76
C GLY A 215 -21.60 11.54 -1.45
N GLY A 216 -21.25 10.54 -2.27
CA GLY A 216 -21.64 9.16 -2.03
C GLY A 216 -20.81 8.52 -0.91
N ARG A 217 -21.41 7.50 -0.27
CA ARG A 217 -20.79 6.66 0.77
C ARG A 217 -21.24 5.22 0.57
N VAL A 218 -20.39 4.26 0.95
CA VAL A 218 -20.81 2.83 0.97
C VAL A 218 -21.56 2.51 2.26
N PHE A 219 -21.02 2.97 3.40
CA PHE A 219 -21.60 2.81 4.74
C PHE A 219 -21.76 4.16 5.43
N ASP A 220 -22.78 4.30 6.28
CA ASP A 220 -22.88 5.39 7.26
C ASP A 220 -22.00 5.10 8.50
N ASP A 221 -22.06 5.97 9.51
CA ASP A 221 -21.25 5.84 10.72
C ASP A 221 -21.75 4.74 11.66
N GLN A 222 -22.95 4.20 11.40
CA GLN A 222 -23.56 3.07 12.11
C GLN A 222 -23.39 1.75 11.33
N TRP A 223 -22.57 1.75 10.26
CA TRP A 223 -22.33 0.61 9.38
C TRP A 223 -23.53 0.12 8.57
N ASN A 224 -24.58 0.93 8.42
CA ASN A 224 -25.66 0.62 7.48
C ASN A 224 -25.18 0.86 6.05
N VAL A 225 -25.61 0.00 5.11
CA VAL A 225 -25.31 0.18 3.68
C VAL A 225 -26.15 1.34 3.13
N VAL A 226 -25.49 2.46 2.81
CA VAL A 226 -26.11 3.67 2.24
C VAL A 226 -25.71 3.93 0.79
N PHE A 227 -25.11 2.92 0.15
CA PHE A 227 -24.59 3.04 -1.21
C PHE A 227 -25.65 3.41 -2.25
N LYS A 228 -26.91 3.00 -2.05
CA LYS A 228 -28.02 3.32 -2.95
C LYS A 228 -28.52 4.77 -2.72
N SER A 229 -27.75 5.74 -3.20
CA SER A 229 -28.09 7.16 -3.17
C SER A 229 -27.93 7.81 -4.54
N ASP A 230 -28.58 8.95 -4.76
CA ASP A 230 -28.44 9.73 -6.01
C ASP A 230 -26.99 10.15 -6.24
N ALA A 231 -26.26 10.51 -5.17
CA ALA A 231 -24.84 10.83 -5.23
C ALA A 231 -24.01 9.66 -5.78
N SER A 232 -24.26 8.44 -5.30
CA SER A 232 -23.59 7.24 -5.81
C SER A 232 -23.94 6.93 -7.26
N VAL A 233 -25.21 7.10 -7.65
CA VAL A 233 -25.65 6.90 -9.04
C VAL A 233 -24.99 7.91 -9.97
N ASN A 234 -24.90 9.17 -9.56
CA ASN A 234 -24.25 10.23 -10.33
C ASN A 234 -22.74 9.99 -10.45
N ALA A 235 -22.08 9.57 -9.37
CA ALA A 235 -20.67 9.19 -9.40
C ALA A 235 -20.40 8.02 -10.36
N LEU A 236 -21.26 7.01 -10.37
CA LEU A 236 -21.17 5.88 -11.30
C LEU A 236 -21.37 6.35 -12.75
N LYS A 237 -22.42 7.12 -13.04
CA LYS A 237 -22.68 7.68 -14.39
C LYS A 237 -21.49 8.48 -14.90
N PHE A 238 -20.89 9.30 -14.06
CA PHE A 238 -19.66 10.02 -14.39
C PHE A 238 -18.51 9.04 -14.68
N PHE A 239 -18.21 8.13 -13.75
CA PHE A 239 -17.06 7.24 -13.85
C PHE A 239 -17.14 6.28 -15.04
N ILE A 240 -18.22 5.52 -15.18
CA ILE A 240 -18.34 4.48 -16.23
C ILE A 240 -18.94 5.02 -17.53
N GLY A 241 -19.73 6.10 -17.47
CA GLY A 241 -20.42 6.65 -18.64
C GLY A 241 -19.63 7.74 -19.35
N GLN A 242 -18.95 8.61 -18.61
CA GLN A 242 -18.25 9.77 -19.19
C GLN A 242 -16.73 9.59 -19.17
N LEU A 243 -16.15 9.33 -17.99
CA LEU A 243 -14.70 9.23 -17.85
C LEU A 243 -14.13 8.02 -18.58
N LYS A 244 -14.81 6.86 -18.53
CA LYS A 244 -14.42 5.66 -19.29
C LYS A 244 -14.50 5.89 -20.81
N ALA A 245 -15.42 6.73 -21.29
CA ALA A 245 -15.58 6.99 -22.72
C ALA A 245 -14.38 7.71 -23.35
N ILE A 246 -13.59 8.43 -22.54
CA ILE A 246 -12.34 9.08 -22.96
C ILE A 246 -11.08 8.30 -22.54
N ALA A 247 -11.25 7.08 -22.02
CA ALA A 247 -10.16 6.25 -21.54
C ALA A 247 -9.63 5.29 -22.62
N GLN A 248 -8.50 4.65 -22.32
CA GLN A 248 -7.92 3.64 -23.20
C GLN A 248 -8.81 2.38 -23.31
N PRO A 249 -8.80 1.68 -24.46
CA PRO A 249 -9.37 0.34 -24.57
C PRO A 249 -8.76 -0.62 -23.54
N GLY A 250 -9.56 -1.52 -22.99
CA GLY A 250 -9.09 -2.47 -21.96
C GLY A 250 -8.81 -1.84 -20.59
N ALA A 251 -9.41 -0.69 -20.29
CA ALA A 251 -9.27 -0.06 -18.97
C ALA A 251 -9.65 -0.99 -17.80
N ASP A 252 -10.54 -1.96 -18.03
CA ASP A 252 -11.01 -2.97 -17.08
C ASP A 252 -9.96 -4.04 -16.72
N THR A 253 -8.81 -4.07 -17.41
CA THR A 253 -7.67 -4.93 -17.07
C THR A 253 -6.42 -4.12 -16.68
N THR A 254 -6.50 -2.80 -16.73
CA THR A 254 -5.37 -1.90 -16.44
C THR A 254 -5.17 -1.73 -14.93
N ASP A 255 -3.97 -2.04 -14.42
CA ASP A 255 -3.56 -1.74 -13.03
C ASP A 255 -2.81 -0.40 -12.94
N ALA A 256 -2.37 -0.02 -11.73
CA ALA A 256 -1.72 1.24 -11.40
C ALA A 256 -0.53 1.53 -12.31
N ALA A 257 0.44 0.61 -12.36
CA ALA A 257 1.67 0.79 -13.10
C ALA A 257 1.42 0.85 -14.63
N ASP A 258 0.44 0.10 -15.15
CA ASP A 258 0.04 0.16 -16.56
C ASP A 258 -0.54 1.53 -16.92
N ARG A 259 -1.47 2.02 -16.10
CA ARG A 259 -2.05 3.37 -16.22
C ARG A 259 -0.97 4.45 -16.18
N THR A 260 0.01 4.31 -15.30
CA THR A 260 1.13 5.27 -15.23
C THR A 260 2.03 5.18 -16.47
N ARG A 261 2.32 3.96 -16.95
CA ARG A 261 3.10 3.75 -18.18
C ARG A 261 2.44 4.37 -19.42
N LEU A 262 1.11 4.34 -19.53
CA LEU A 262 0.40 5.00 -20.63
C LEU A 262 0.70 6.51 -20.68
N VAL A 263 0.68 7.19 -19.53
CA VAL A 263 1.06 8.61 -19.47
C VAL A 263 2.55 8.80 -19.74
N ALA A 264 3.41 8.01 -19.07
CA ALA A 264 4.87 8.12 -19.19
C ALA A 264 5.36 7.92 -20.63
N THR A 265 4.71 7.04 -21.40
CA THR A 265 5.05 6.77 -22.80
C THR A 265 4.37 7.73 -23.79
N GLY A 266 3.58 8.69 -23.30
CA GLY A 266 2.99 9.76 -24.09
C GLY A 266 1.60 9.46 -24.68
N HIS A 267 0.92 8.40 -24.25
CA HIS A 267 -0.35 7.93 -24.80
C HIS A 267 -1.59 8.45 -24.05
N ALA A 268 -1.44 9.20 -22.96
CA ALA A 268 -2.59 9.79 -22.29
C ALA A 268 -2.32 11.19 -21.73
N ALA A 269 -3.37 12.01 -21.66
CA ALA A 269 -3.29 13.40 -21.24
C ALA A 269 -3.32 13.56 -19.71
N GLN A 270 -4.07 12.73 -19.00
CA GLN A 270 -4.38 12.91 -17.57
C GLN A 270 -4.54 11.56 -16.88
N ALA A 271 -4.18 11.47 -15.60
CA ALA A 271 -4.48 10.30 -14.77
C ALA A 271 -4.37 10.61 -13.28
N SER A 272 -4.92 9.73 -12.44
CA SER A 272 -4.46 9.60 -11.05
C SER A 272 -3.03 9.03 -11.03
N VAL A 273 -2.25 9.30 -9.98
CA VAL A 273 -0.90 8.73 -9.82
C VAL A 273 -0.50 8.62 -8.35
N TRP A 274 0.19 7.55 -7.98
CA TRP A 274 0.85 7.48 -6.67
C TRP A 274 2.19 8.22 -6.70
N PRO A 275 2.62 8.86 -5.60
CA PRO A 275 3.93 9.54 -5.52
C PRO A 275 5.11 8.65 -5.95
N ALA A 276 5.13 7.39 -5.53
CA ALA A 276 6.16 6.44 -5.93
C ALA A 276 6.16 6.18 -7.45
N GLU A 277 4.99 6.10 -8.09
CA GLU A 277 4.89 5.94 -9.54
C GLU A 277 5.32 7.19 -10.30
N ALA A 278 5.04 8.38 -9.75
CA ALA A 278 5.49 9.64 -10.32
C ALA A 278 7.02 9.69 -10.39
N SER A 279 7.72 9.40 -9.29
CA SER A 279 9.19 9.39 -9.27
C SER A 279 9.78 8.27 -10.13
N ASP A 280 9.17 7.08 -10.11
CA ASP A 280 9.83 5.86 -10.57
C ASP A 280 9.52 5.49 -12.01
N ILE A 281 8.39 5.99 -12.53
CA ILE A 281 7.91 5.74 -13.89
C ILE A 281 7.86 7.05 -14.68
N VAL A 282 7.23 8.10 -14.15
CA VAL A 282 6.97 9.33 -14.92
C VAL A 282 8.23 10.19 -15.05
N GLU A 283 8.98 10.38 -13.97
CA GLU A 283 10.23 11.16 -13.96
C GLU A 283 11.49 10.32 -14.27
N ASN A 284 11.31 9.06 -14.66
CA ASN A 284 12.42 8.15 -14.92
C ASN A 284 12.92 8.23 -16.38
N PRO A 285 14.15 8.72 -16.63
CA PRO A 285 14.69 8.92 -17.99
C PRO A 285 14.89 7.65 -18.79
N GLN A 286 14.89 6.48 -18.16
CA GLN A 286 15.04 5.21 -18.85
C GLN A 286 13.75 4.70 -19.49
N VAL A 287 12.59 5.19 -19.05
CA VAL A 287 11.28 4.67 -19.49
C VAL A 287 10.27 5.74 -19.93
N SER A 288 10.45 6.99 -19.49
CA SER A 288 9.51 8.08 -19.76
C SER A 288 9.90 8.93 -20.97
N LYS A 289 8.91 9.26 -21.80
CA LYS A 289 9.00 10.19 -22.94
C LYS A 289 8.44 11.58 -22.62
N VAL A 290 7.95 11.78 -21.39
CA VAL A 290 7.22 12.98 -20.96
C VAL A 290 7.86 13.68 -19.76
N ILE A 291 9.15 13.42 -19.49
CA ILE A 291 9.89 14.10 -18.43
C ILE A 291 9.84 15.60 -18.61
N GLY A 292 9.56 16.31 -17.52
CA GLY A 292 9.37 17.77 -17.53
C GLY A 292 8.10 18.24 -18.25
N LYS A 293 7.28 17.34 -18.79
CA LYS A 293 6.00 17.64 -19.46
C LYS A 293 4.77 17.29 -18.62
N ILE A 294 4.98 16.84 -17.38
CA ILE A 294 3.90 16.49 -16.45
C ILE A 294 3.81 17.53 -15.35
N GLY A 295 2.58 17.94 -15.04
CA GLY A 295 2.23 18.66 -13.83
C GLY A 295 1.55 17.72 -12.83
N TYR A 296 1.81 17.94 -11.54
CA TYR A 296 1.16 17.23 -10.45
C TYR A 296 0.32 18.21 -9.65
N THR A 297 -0.89 17.81 -9.28
CA THR A 297 -1.83 18.63 -8.51
C THR A 297 -2.61 17.75 -7.53
N VAL A 298 -3.34 18.40 -6.62
CA VAL A 298 -4.31 17.72 -5.76
C VAL A 298 -5.37 17.01 -6.60
N PHE A 299 -5.97 15.97 -6.02
CA PHE A 299 -7.00 15.20 -6.70
C PHE A 299 -8.22 16.08 -7.04
N PRO A 300 -8.82 16.01 -8.25
CA PRO A 300 -9.86 16.93 -8.67
C PRO A 300 -11.09 16.92 -7.75
N ALA A 301 -11.68 18.09 -7.54
CA ALA A 301 -12.89 18.26 -6.75
C ALA A 301 -14.14 17.73 -7.47
N GLY A 302 -15.06 17.18 -6.70
CA GLY A 302 -16.41 16.86 -7.17
C GLY A 302 -17.35 18.08 -7.18
N PRO A 303 -18.64 17.89 -7.50
CA PRO A 303 -19.61 18.97 -7.65
C PRO A 303 -19.76 19.88 -6.42
N ALA A 304 -19.53 19.35 -5.22
CA ALA A 304 -19.59 20.11 -3.97
C ALA A 304 -18.26 20.81 -3.60
N GLY A 305 -17.29 20.90 -4.53
CA GLY A 305 -15.99 21.53 -4.31
C GLY A 305 -15.04 20.74 -3.40
N ARG A 306 -15.37 19.48 -3.06
CA ARG A 306 -14.54 18.66 -2.16
C ARG A 306 -13.51 17.86 -2.93
N HIS A 307 -12.25 17.97 -2.50
CA HIS A 307 -11.16 17.09 -2.90
C HIS A 307 -11.10 15.89 -1.94
N THR A 308 -11.15 14.68 -2.47
CA THR A 308 -11.24 13.44 -1.66
C THR A 308 -10.19 12.40 -2.10
N PRO A 309 -8.88 12.72 -2.01
CA PRO A 309 -7.84 11.77 -2.37
C PRO A 309 -7.87 10.54 -1.45
N LEU A 310 -7.55 9.38 -2.02
CA LEU A 310 -7.29 8.16 -1.28
C LEU A 310 -5.89 8.21 -0.63
N MET A 311 -5.79 7.74 0.60
CA MET A 311 -4.52 7.25 1.14
C MET A 311 -4.29 5.81 0.63
N GLY A 312 -3.04 5.45 0.30
CA GLY A 312 -2.71 4.11 -0.22
C GLY A 312 -1.33 3.68 0.25
N ASN A 313 -1.27 3.05 1.41
CA ASN A 313 -0.05 2.89 2.17
C ASN A 313 0.35 1.44 2.28
N TRP A 314 1.66 1.19 2.19
CA TRP A 314 2.19 -0.14 2.43
C TRP A 314 2.86 -0.22 3.78
N LEU A 315 2.49 -1.24 4.54
CA LEU A 315 2.92 -1.46 5.91
C LEU A 315 3.74 -2.74 6.01
N LEU A 316 4.65 -2.78 6.98
CA LEU A 316 5.28 -4.02 7.41
C LEU A 316 4.62 -4.54 8.67
N ALA A 317 4.35 -5.84 8.69
CA ALA A 317 3.80 -6.56 9.83
C ALA A 317 4.50 -7.90 10.03
N ILE A 318 4.30 -8.47 11.20
CA ILE A 318 4.80 -9.80 11.55
C ILE A 318 3.58 -10.73 11.60
N PRO A 319 3.51 -11.78 10.77
CA PRO A 319 2.44 -12.77 10.88
C PRO A 319 2.44 -13.41 12.26
N GLN A 320 1.26 -13.61 12.85
CA GLN A 320 1.13 -14.30 14.13
C GLN A 320 1.74 -15.72 14.07
N ALA A 321 1.59 -16.42 12.94
CA ALA A 321 2.18 -17.73 12.67
C ALA A 321 3.73 -17.74 12.67
N ALA A 322 4.38 -16.59 12.39
CA ALA A 322 5.84 -16.50 12.42
C ALA A 322 6.41 -16.58 13.85
N ARG A 323 5.58 -16.35 14.87
CA ARG A 323 5.95 -16.44 16.30
C ARG A 323 5.99 -17.89 16.79
N THR A 324 5.34 -18.81 16.07
CA THR A 324 5.42 -20.24 16.37
C THR A 324 6.68 -20.87 15.77
N PRO A 325 7.45 -21.69 16.51
CA PRO A 325 8.62 -22.36 15.99
C PRO A 325 8.29 -23.19 14.74
N ARG A 326 9.07 -23.04 13.66
CA ARG A 326 8.90 -23.86 12.45
C ARG A 326 9.09 -25.34 12.79
N PRO A 327 8.17 -26.25 12.42
CA PRO A 327 8.41 -27.69 12.51
C PRO A 327 9.69 -28.05 11.74
N GLY A 328 10.67 -28.65 12.40
CA GLY A 328 11.93 -29.06 11.78
C GLY A 328 13.11 -28.08 11.88
N ALA A 329 12.95 -26.91 12.51
CA ALA A 329 14.10 -26.12 12.95
C ALA A 329 14.72 -26.81 14.18
N SER A 330 15.52 -27.86 13.97
CA SER A 330 16.23 -28.51 15.05
C SER A 330 17.12 -27.47 15.73
N ARG A 331 16.84 -27.19 17.00
CA ARG A 331 17.83 -26.57 17.89
C ARG A 331 19.00 -27.54 17.91
N SER A 332 20.09 -27.24 17.20
CA SER A 332 21.34 -27.98 17.37
C SER A 332 21.80 -27.72 18.80
N ALA A 333 21.35 -28.58 19.72
CA ALA A 333 21.81 -28.58 21.09
C ALA A 333 23.30 -28.95 21.05
N ASN A 334 24.12 -28.00 21.47
CA ASN A 334 25.54 -28.16 21.66
C ASN A 334 25.76 -29.29 22.68
N ARG A 335 25.98 -30.53 22.21
CA ARG A 335 26.44 -31.62 23.06
C ARG A 335 27.95 -31.45 23.25
N SER A 336 28.35 -30.62 24.20
CA SER A 336 29.67 -30.72 24.79
C SER A 336 29.71 -32.00 25.64
N SER A 337 30.33 -33.05 25.11
CA SER A 337 30.71 -34.23 25.90
C SER A 337 31.69 -33.81 27.00
N PRO A 338 31.52 -34.28 28.26
CA PRO A 338 32.54 -34.10 29.27
C PRO A 338 33.68 -35.08 28.99
N ILE A 339 34.89 -34.54 28.84
CA ILE A 339 36.12 -35.30 28.96
C ILE A 339 36.16 -35.84 30.40
N ARG A 340 36.10 -37.17 30.56
CA ARG A 340 36.57 -37.85 31.77
C ARG A 340 37.98 -38.36 31.47
N GLY A 341 38.89 -38.11 32.40
CA GLY A 341 40.24 -38.66 32.42
C GLY A 341 40.28 -40.13 32.80
#